data_AF-A0A379UQN0-F1
#
_entry.id   AF-A0A379UQN0-F1
#
_cell.length_a   1.000
_cell.length_b   1.000
_cell.length_c   1.000
_cell.angle_alpha   90.00
_cell.angle_beta   90.00
_cell.angle_gamma   90.00
#
_symmetry.space_group_name_H-M   'P 1'
#
loop_
_entity.id
_entity.type
_entity.pdbx_description
1 polymer ?
#
loop_
_entity_poly.entity_id
_entity_poly.type
_entity_poly.pdbx_seq_one_letter_code
_entity_poly.pdbx_strand_id
1 'polypeptide(L)'
;MATCPSGAIYKREEDGIVLIDQDKCRGWRMCITGCPYKKIYFNWKSGKSEKCIFCYPRIEAGQPTVCSETCVGRIRYLGVLLYDADAIESAASTENEKDLYQRQLDVFLDPNDPAVIEQALKDGVPQSVIDAAQQSPVYKMAMDWKLALPLHPEYRTLPMVWYVPPLSPIQSAADAGELGSNGILPDVDSLRIPVQYLANLLTAGDTQPVLLALKRMLAMRHYKRAEP
;
A
#
# COMPACT_ATOMS: atom_id res chain seq x y z
N MET A 1 3.73 -16.88 -3.38
CA MET A 1 4.95 -17.69 -3.21
C MET A 1 4.59 -19.08 -2.70
N ALA A 2 3.88 -19.16 -1.57
CA ALA A 2 3.45 -20.41 -0.93
C ALA A 2 2.76 -21.44 -1.86
N THR A 3 2.04 -21.01 -2.89
CA THR A 3 1.26 -21.90 -3.76
C THR A 3 1.99 -22.40 -5.01
N CYS A 4 3.28 -22.06 -5.20
CA CYS A 4 4.05 -22.53 -6.37
C CYS A 4 4.76 -23.85 -6.05
N PRO A 5 4.37 -25.00 -6.64
CA PRO A 5 4.97 -26.29 -6.28
C PRO A 5 6.45 -26.40 -6.64
N SER A 6 6.90 -25.67 -7.66
CA SER A 6 8.29 -25.69 -8.12
C SER A 6 9.20 -24.71 -7.37
N GLY A 7 8.68 -23.93 -6.41
CA GLY A 7 9.46 -22.92 -5.70
C GLY A 7 10.03 -21.81 -6.61
N ALA A 8 9.44 -21.59 -7.79
CA ALA A 8 9.97 -20.63 -8.78
C ALA A 8 9.62 -19.17 -8.45
N ILE A 9 8.80 -18.91 -7.44
CA ILE A 9 8.40 -17.56 -7.03
C ILE A 9 9.13 -17.23 -5.74
N TYR A 10 9.89 -16.14 -5.74
CA TYR A 10 10.68 -15.69 -4.60
C TYR A 10 10.53 -14.18 -4.42
N LYS A 11 10.83 -13.70 -3.21
CA LYS A 11 10.95 -12.29 -2.86
C LYS A 11 12.45 -11.99 -2.76
N ARG A 12 12.91 -10.97 -3.47
CA ARG A 12 14.27 -10.46 -3.36
C ARG A 12 14.50 -9.88 -1.96
N GLU A 13 15.69 -10.06 -1.43
CA GLU A 13 16.02 -9.70 -0.05
C GLU A 13 16.27 -8.18 0.06
N GLU A 14 16.99 -7.64 -0.92
CA GLU A 14 17.49 -6.27 -0.96
C GLU A 14 16.40 -5.21 -1.22
N ASP A 15 15.32 -5.55 -1.94
CA ASP A 15 14.28 -4.59 -2.35
C ASP A 15 12.84 -5.10 -2.15
N GLY A 16 12.68 -6.36 -1.74
CA GLY A 16 11.38 -6.97 -1.51
C GLY A 16 10.54 -7.25 -2.77
N ILE A 17 11.10 -7.11 -3.98
CA ILE A 17 10.37 -7.36 -5.24
C ILE A 17 10.13 -8.86 -5.39
N VAL A 18 8.86 -9.23 -5.63
CA VAL A 18 8.47 -10.62 -5.88
C VAL A 18 8.58 -10.94 -7.37
N LEU A 19 9.36 -11.95 -7.74
CA LEU A 19 9.58 -12.37 -9.13
C LEU A 19 9.17 -13.82 -9.37
N ILE A 20 8.98 -14.18 -10.64
CA ILE A 20 8.81 -15.57 -11.08
C ILE A 20 10.03 -15.89 -11.94
N ASP A 21 10.89 -16.77 -11.44
CA ASP A 21 12.04 -17.31 -12.16
C ASP A 21 11.58 -18.06 -13.41
N GLN A 22 11.91 -17.54 -14.58
CA GLN A 22 11.46 -18.09 -15.86
C GLN A 22 12.14 -19.42 -16.19
N ASP A 23 13.34 -19.69 -15.67
CA ASP A 23 14.07 -20.94 -15.89
C ASP A 23 13.53 -22.05 -14.98
N LYS A 24 13.22 -21.73 -13.73
CA LYS A 24 12.63 -22.67 -12.76
C LYS A 24 11.13 -22.86 -12.95
N CYS A 25 10.42 -21.92 -13.58
CA CYS A 25 8.98 -22.05 -13.80
C CYS A 25 8.65 -23.27 -14.67
N ARG A 26 7.84 -24.19 -14.12
CA ARG A 26 7.36 -25.40 -14.81
C ARG A 26 5.92 -25.30 -15.30
N GLY A 27 5.30 -24.13 -15.24
CA GLY A 27 3.97 -23.92 -15.81
C GLY A 27 2.84 -24.64 -15.06
N TRP A 28 2.98 -24.89 -13.75
CA TRP A 28 1.94 -25.53 -12.92
C TRP A 28 0.66 -24.72 -12.76
N ARG A 29 0.69 -23.40 -13.01
CA ARG A 29 -0.46 -22.47 -12.99
C ARG A 29 -1.14 -22.28 -11.63
N MET A 30 -0.77 -23.02 -10.58
CA MET A 30 -1.33 -22.89 -9.22
C MET A 30 -1.17 -21.50 -8.62
N CYS A 31 -0.10 -20.80 -8.97
CA CYS A 31 0.16 -19.44 -8.51
C CYS A 31 -0.89 -18.43 -8.99
N ILE A 32 -1.54 -18.67 -10.13
CA ILE A 32 -2.58 -17.80 -10.68
C ILE A 32 -3.81 -17.84 -9.78
N THR A 33 -4.24 -19.04 -9.38
CA THR A 33 -5.33 -19.23 -8.42
C THR A 33 -4.97 -18.64 -7.06
N GLY A 34 -3.76 -18.96 -6.58
CA GLY A 34 -3.31 -18.54 -5.24
C GLY A 34 -3.08 -17.05 -5.05
N CYS A 35 -2.92 -16.26 -6.11
CA CYS A 35 -2.88 -14.80 -5.99
C CYS A 35 -4.31 -14.26 -5.85
N PRO A 36 -4.70 -13.70 -4.69
CA PRO A 36 -6.06 -13.21 -4.49
C PRO A 36 -6.34 -11.99 -5.38
N TYR A 37 -5.32 -11.15 -5.65
CA TYR A 37 -5.40 -10.01 -6.56
C TYR A 37 -5.38 -10.36 -8.06
N LYS A 38 -5.20 -11.64 -8.43
CA LYS A 38 -5.11 -12.11 -9.83
C LYS A 38 -4.10 -11.32 -10.66
N LYS A 39 -2.93 -11.02 -10.08
CA LYS A 39 -1.82 -10.27 -10.71
C LYS A 39 -0.71 -11.16 -11.28
N ILE A 40 -0.99 -12.45 -11.46
CA ILE A 40 -0.14 -13.39 -12.18
C ILE A 40 -0.91 -13.85 -13.41
N TYR A 41 -0.28 -13.75 -14.58
CA TYR A 41 -0.88 -14.04 -15.87
C TYR A 41 -0.14 -15.20 -16.51
N PHE A 42 -0.88 -16.10 -17.16
CA PHE A 42 -0.27 -17.21 -17.88
C PHE A 42 0.11 -16.77 -19.29
N ASN A 43 1.36 -16.96 -19.68
CA ASN A 43 1.78 -16.83 -21.06
C ASN A 43 1.51 -18.17 -21.78
N TRP A 44 0.46 -18.18 -22.60
CA TRP A 44 0.03 -19.35 -23.36
C TRP A 44 1.05 -19.84 -24.39
N LYS A 45 1.98 -18.97 -24.82
CA LYS A 45 3.02 -19.30 -25.80
C LYS A 45 4.24 -19.93 -25.13
N SER A 46 4.77 -19.32 -24.07
CA SER A 46 5.94 -19.86 -23.35
C SER A 46 5.57 -21.00 -22.40
N GLY A 47 4.28 -21.15 -22.07
CA GLY A 47 3.80 -22.13 -21.09
C GLY A 47 4.15 -21.77 -19.64
N LYS A 48 4.60 -20.53 -19.38
CA LYS A 48 5.06 -20.07 -18.07
C LYS A 48 4.19 -18.92 -17.56
N SER A 49 4.24 -18.67 -16.26
CA SER A 49 3.52 -17.55 -15.65
C SER A 49 4.41 -16.32 -15.54
N GLU A 50 3.82 -15.16 -15.77
CA GLU A 50 4.46 -13.85 -15.71
C GLU A 50 3.67 -12.93 -14.78
N LYS A 51 4.32 -11.89 -14.26
CA LYS A 51 3.69 -10.91 -13.36
C LYS A 51 4.39 -9.56 -13.47
N CYS A 52 3.82 -8.54 -12.84
CA CYS A 52 4.52 -7.28 -12.61
C CYS A 52 5.87 -7.54 -11.92
N ILE A 53 6.96 -7.05 -12.52
CA ILE A 53 8.33 -7.18 -12.00
C ILE A 53 8.79 -5.93 -11.24
N PHE A 54 7.87 -5.03 -10.91
CA PHE A 54 8.10 -3.74 -10.28
C PHE A 54 9.22 -2.90 -10.93
N CYS A 55 9.41 -3.10 -12.25
CA CYS A 55 10.49 -2.49 -13.02
C CYS A 55 11.86 -2.61 -12.32
N TYR A 56 12.19 -3.77 -11.73
CA TYR A 56 13.45 -3.95 -10.99
C TYR A 56 14.70 -3.42 -11.71
N PRO A 57 14.88 -3.54 -13.05
CA PRO A 57 16.09 -2.99 -13.70
C PRO A 57 16.22 -1.47 -13.57
N ARG A 58 15.11 -0.75 -13.36
CA ARG A 58 15.08 0.69 -13.08
C ARG A 58 15.27 0.97 -11.60
N ILE A 59 14.59 0.21 -10.73
CA ILE A 59 14.70 0.34 -9.27
C ILE A 59 16.14 0.11 -8.79
N GLU A 60 16.85 -0.86 -9.38
CA GLU A 60 18.27 -1.13 -9.09
C GLU A 60 19.17 0.09 -9.32
N ALA A 61 18.78 1.00 -10.23
CA ALA A 61 19.47 2.24 -10.52
C ALA A 61 18.83 3.47 -9.84
N GLY A 62 17.91 3.27 -8.89
CA GLY A 62 17.19 4.35 -8.18
C GLY A 62 16.17 5.09 -9.05
N GLN A 63 15.81 4.57 -10.22
CA GLN A 63 14.80 5.16 -11.09
C GLN A 63 13.38 4.70 -10.71
N PRO A 64 12.36 5.54 -10.93
CA PRO A 64 10.97 5.15 -10.70
C PRO A 64 10.51 4.03 -11.64
N THR A 65 9.48 3.30 -11.22
CA THR A 65 8.80 2.35 -12.11
C THR A 65 8.13 3.09 -13.28
N VAL A 66 8.05 2.45 -14.45
CA VAL A 66 7.48 3.06 -15.66
C VAL A 66 6.07 3.60 -15.40
N CYS A 67 5.24 2.81 -14.71
CA CYS A 67 3.86 3.20 -14.43
C CYS A 67 3.72 4.29 -13.35
N SER A 68 4.78 4.55 -12.57
CA SER A 68 4.83 5.68 -11.63
C SER A 68 5.32 6.95 -12.32
N GLU A 69 6.41 6.86 -13.09
CA GLU A 69 6.96 7.98 -13.86
C GLU A 69 5.97 8.54 -14.89
N THR A 70 5.25 7.66 -15.58
CA THR A 70 4.27 8.03 -16.62
C THR A 70 2.88 8.34 -16.05
N CYS A 71 2.72 8.44 -14.73
CA CYS A 71 1.43 8.72 -14.11
C CYS A 71 1.02 10.19 -14.35
N VAL A 72 0.21 10.42 -15.38
CA VAL A 72 -0.29 11.76 -15.77
C VAL A 72 -0.97 12.49 -14.60
N GLY A 73 -1.75 11.77 -13.79
CA GLY A 73 -2.44 12.34 -12.63
C GLY A 73 -1.54 12.64 -11.43
N ARG A 74 -0.26 12.24 -11.46
CA ARG A 74 0.73 12.46 -10.39
C ARG A 74 0.28 11.94 -9.01
N ILE A 75 -0.43 10.82 -9.01
CA ILE A 75 -1.02 10.21 -7.80
C ILE A 75 -0.18 9.07 -7.20
N ARG A 76 0.95 8.73 -7.84
CA ARG A 76 1.79 7.60 -7.44
C ARG A 76 3.03 8.09 -6.74
N TYR A 77 3.28 7.53 -5.57
CA TYR A 77 4.45 7.82 -4.73
C TYR A 77 5.21 6.51 -4.53
N LEU A 78 6.53 6.59 -4.59
CA LEU A 78 7.45 5.49 -4.30
C LEU A 78 8.32 5.93 -3.12
N GLY A 79 8.58 5.00 -2.21
CA GLY A 79 9.35 5.26 -1.01
C GLY A 79 9.67 3.97 -0.29
N VAL A 80 10.78 3.96 0.43
CA VAL A 80 11.24 2.79 1.18
C VAL A 80 10.37 2.63 2.43
N LEU A 81 10.13 1.38 2.82
CA LEU A 81 9.58 1.00 4.12
C LEU A 81 10.51 -0.07 4.69
N LEU A 82 11.06 0.20 5.88
CA LEU A 82 11.76 -0.81 6.66
C LEU A 82 10.70 -1.66 7.37
N TYR A 83 10.89 -2.98 7.40
CA TYR A 83 9.94 -3.88 8.00
C TYR A 83 10.65 -5.04 8.70
N ASP A 84 10.09 -5.50 9.81
CA ASP A 84 10.55 -6.70 10.51
C ASP A 84 10.02 -7.96 9.80
N ALA A 85 10.93 -8.72 9.20
CA ALA A 85 10.57 -9.94 8.49
C ALA A 85 10.09 -11.06 9.43
N ASP A 86 10.57 -11.09 10.68
CA ASP A 86 10.22 -12.13 11.66
C ASP A 86 8.79 -11.94 12.18
N ALA A 87 8.29 -10.69 12.19
CA ALA A 87 6.93 -10.36 12.59
C ALA A 87 5.85 -10.66 11.52
N ILE A 88 6.24 -11.01 10.28
CA ILE A 88 5.32 -11.19 9.15
C ILE A 88 4.25 -12.26 9.43
N GLU A 89 4.67 -13.42 9.93
CA GLU A 89 3.75 -14.55 10.14
C GLU A 89 2.71 -14.18 11.19
N SER A 90 3.16 -13.68 12.34
CA SER A 90 2.30 -13.26 13.45
C SER A 90 1.33 -12.16 13.03
N ALA A 91 1.77 -11.18 12.23
CA ALA A 91 0.91 -10.13 11.73
C ALA A 91 -0.16 -10.67 10.77
N ALA A 92 0.22 -11.53 9.83
CA ALA A 92 -0.70 -12.11 8.84
C ALA A 92 -1.68 -13.14 9.43
N SER A 93 -1.31 -13.77 10.55
CA SER A 93 -2.10 -14.82 11.22
C SER A 93 -3.03 -14.30 12.33
N THR A 94 -3.10 -12.98 12.56
CA THR A 94 -4.02 -12.37 13.55
C THR A 94 -5.46 -12.86 13.39
N GLU A 95 -6.18 -13.09 14.49
CA GLU A 95 -7.50 -13.73 14.47
C GLU A 95 -8.52 -12.89 13.69
N ASN A 96 -8.67 -11.62 14.07
CA ASN A 96 -9.63 -10.71 13.45
C ASN A 96 -9.04 -10.01 12.22
N GLU A 97 -9.71 -10.15 11.08
CA GLU A 97 -9.27 -9.58 9.80
C GLU A 97 -9.24 -8.04 9.81
N LYS A 98 -10.06 -7.39 10.64
CA LYS A 98 -10.04 -5.93 10.79
C LYS A 98 -8.77 -5.40 11.44
N ASP A 99 -8.06 -6.24 12.19
CA ASP A 99 -6.82 -5.86 12.84
C ASP A 99 -5.62 -5.92 11.89
N LEU A 100 -5.74 -6.63 10.75
CA LEU A 100 -4.64 -6.85 9.80
C LEU A 100 -3.99 -5.55 9.30
N TYR A 101 -4.80 -4.50 9.09
CA TYR A 101 -4.28 -3.19 8.71
C TYR A 101 -3.31 -2.65 9.77
N GLN A 102 -3.72 -2.65 11.04
CA GLN A 102 -2.86 -2.14 12.12
C GLN A 102 -1.70 -3.10 12.39
N ARG A 103 -1.91 -4.42 12.35
CA ARG A 103 -0.82 -5.40 12.47
C ARG A 103 0.25 -5.21 11.40
N GLN A 104 -0.14 -4.87 10.16
CA GLN A 104 0.83 -4.58 9.11
C GLN A 104 1.60 -3.29 9.38
N LEU A 105 0.96 -2.25 9.92
CA LEU A 105 1.67 -1.03 10.34
C LEU A 105 2.69 -1.33 11.44
N ASP A 106 2.36 -2.22 12.38
CA ASP A 106 3.25 -2.60 13.49
C ASP A 106 4.49 -3.38 13.01
N VAL A 107 4.43 -3.95 11.81
CA VAL A 107 5.58 -4.59 11.14
C VAL A 107 6.51 -3.54 10.51
N PHE A 108 6.03 -2.33 10.22
CA PHE A 108 6.86 -1.25 9.68
C PHE A 108 7.64 -0.54 10.79
N LEU A 109 8.92 -0.33 10.53
CA LEU A 109 9.87 0.22 11.49
C LEU A 109 10.08 1.72 11.25
N ASP A 110 10.28 2.51 12.32
CA ASP A 110 10.59 3.93 12.22
C ASP A 110 12.02 4.13 11.69
N PRO A 111 12.20 4.70 10.47
CA PRO A 111 13.51 4.88 9.89
C PRO A 111 14.36 5.97 10.56
N ASN A 112 13.78 6.75 11.49
CA ASN A 112 14.49 7.78 12.26
C ASN A 112 14.87 7.30 13.68
N ASP A 113 14.39 6.13 14.11
CA ASP A 113 14.76 5.55 15.40
C ASP A 113 16.23 5.06 15.34
N PRO A 114 17.14 5.58 16.20
CA PRO A 114 18.53 5.13 16.24
C PRO A 114 18.70 3.61 16.38
N ALA A 115 17.82 2.93 17.13
CA ALA A 115 17.89 1.48 17.32
C ALA A 115 17.55 0.73 16.03
N VAL A 116 16.55 1.21 15.27
CA VAL A 116 16.18 0.66 13.97
C VAL A 116 17.30 0.89 12.96
N ILE A 117 17.93 2.07 12.96
CA ILE A 117 19.05 2.39 12.06
C ILE A 117 20.24 1.46 12.32
N GLU A 118 20.63 1.28 13.60
CA GLU A 118 21.72 0.38 13.98
C GLU A 118 21.41 -1.07 13.56
N GLN A 119 20.20 -1.55 13.81
CA GLN A 119 19.77 -2.89 13.43
C GLN A 119 19.73 -3.07 11.90
N ALA A 120 19.22 -2.10 11.15
CA ALA A 120 19.18 -2.14 9.69
C ALA A 120 20.59 -2.22 9.07
N LEU A 121 21.55 -1.46 9.61
CA LEU A 121 22.95 -1.55 9.17
C LEU A 121 23.56 -2.92 9.48
N LYS A 122 23.25 -3.49 10.65
CA LYS A 122 23.70 -4.83 11.05
C LYS A 122 23.13 -5.92 10.15
N ASP A 123 21.89 -5.76 9.70
CA ASP A 123 21.22 -6.67 8.77
C ASP A 123 21.62 -6.43 7.30
N GLY A 124 22.56 -5.52 7.04
CA GLY A 124 23.15 -5.30 5.71
C GLY A 124 22.36 -4.35 4.82
N VAL A 125 21.38 -3.60 5.36
CA VAL A 125 20.67 -2.56 4.59
C VAL A 125 21.65 -1.42 4.28
N PRO A 126 21.82 -1.02 3.00
CA PRO A 126 22.74 0.07 2.65
C PRO A 126 22.31 1.40 3.28
N GLN A 127 23.28 2.22 3.70
CA GLN A 127 23.00 3.54 4.28
C GLN A 127 22.11 4.40 3.38
N SER A 128 22.32 4.38 2.06
CA SER A 128 21.49 5.12 1.11
C SER A 128 20.02 4.69 1.10
N VAL A 129 19.72 3.44 1.43
CA VAL A 129 18.35 2.92 1.56
C VAL A 129 17.71 3.40 2.85
N ILE A 130 18.49 3.47 3.94
CA ILE A 130 18.06 4.03 5.23
C ILE A 130 17.75 5.53 5.07
N ASP A 131 18.65 6.29 4.43
CA ASP A 131 18.46 7.71 4.14
C ASP A 131 17.18 7.94 3.29
N ALA A 132 16.95 7.09 2.29
CA ALA A 132 15.73 7.13 1.49
C ALA A 132 14.47 6.76 2.30
N ALA A 133 14.57 5.88 3.29
CA ALA A 133 13.46 5.54 4.19
C ALA A 133 13.07 6.72 5.08
N GLN A 134 14.03 7.47 5.61
CA GLN A 134 13.79 8.68 6.42
C GLN A 134 13.02 9.77 5.66
N GLN A 135 13.17 9.80 4.34
CA GLN A 135 12.51 10.76 3.45
C GLN A 135 11.32 10.16 2.68
N SER A 136 10.91 8.94 3.02
CA SER A 136 9.91 8.18 2.28
C SER A 136 8.53 8.85 2.29
N PRO A 137 7.98 9.26 1.13
CA PRO A 137 6.61 9.77 1.07
C PRO A 137 5.59 8.67 1.40
N VAL A 138 5.92 7.40 1.14
CA VAL A 138 5.07 6.25 1.47
C VAL A 138 4.98 6.07 2.99
N TYR A 139 6.10 6.16 3.70
CA TYR A 139 6.11 6.12 5.18
C TYR A 139 5.23 7.24 5.76
N LYS A 140 5.41 8.48 5.29
CA LYS A 140 4.60 9.62 5.75
C LYS A 140 3.10 9.41 5.52
N MET A 141 2.71 8.91 4.34
CA MET A 141 1.29 8.68 4.02
C MET A 141 0.68 7.51 4.81
N ALA A 142 1.43 6.43 5.03
CA ALA A 142 0.94 5.23 5.71
C ALA A 142 1.02 5.34 7.24
N MET A 143 2.17 5.76 7.79
CA MET A 143 2.48 5.77 9.22
C MET A 143 2.10 7.10 9.88
N ASP A 144 2.64 8.22 9.40
CA ASP A 144 2.47 9.51 10.07
C ASP A 144 1.04 10.05 9.89
N TRP A 145 0.62 10.17 8.63
CA TRP A 145 -0.62 10.85 8.27
C TRP A 145 -1.82 9.91 8.16
N LYS A 146 -1.63 8.59 8.25
CA LYS A 146 -2.70 7.59 8.17
C LYS A 146 -3.69 7.86 7.01
N LEU A 147 -3.14 8.23 5.84
CA LEU A 147 -3.89 8.54 4.63
C LEU A 147 -3.95 7.35 3.68
N ALA A 148 -2.85 6.61 3.56
CA ALA A 148 -2.76 5.44 2.71
C ALA A 148 -3.23 4.19 3.48
N LEU A 149 -4.00 3.34 2.81
CA LEU A 149 -4.57 2.11 3.35
C LEU A 149 -4.24 0.93 2.41
N PRO A 150 -4.02 -0.29 2.94
CA PRO A 150 -3.75 -1.47 2.11
C PRO A 150 -4.97 -1.83 1.24
N LEU A 151 -4.75 -2.50 0.11
CA LEU A 151 -5.85 -3.05 -0.68
C LEU A 151 -6.19 -4.47 -0.20
N HIS A 152 -7.44 -4.69 0.21
CA HIS A 152 -7.92 -5.96 0.73
C HIS A 152 -6.97 -6.61 1.76
N PRO A 153 -6.73 -5.97 2.93
CA PRO A 153 -5.85 -6.53 3.96
C PRO A 153 -6.30 -7.92 4.43
N GLU A 154 -7.60 -8.23 4.38
CA GLU A 154 -8.20 -9.52 4.73
C GLU A 154 -7.66 -10.71 3.92
N TYR A 155 -6.98 -10.46 2.80
CA TYR A 155 -6.28 -11.50 2.05
C TYR A 155 -5.02 -12.03 2.74
N ARG A 156 -4.58 -11.40 3.84
CA ARG A 156 -3.46 -11.85 4.69
C ARG A 156 -2.13 -11.99 3.94
N THR A 157 -1.96 -11.27 2.84
CA THR A 157 -0.71 -11.24 2.06
C THR A 157 0.22 -10.10 2.45
N LEU A 158 -0.20 -9.23 3.38
CA LEU A 158 0.47 -7.98 3.77
C LEU A 158 0.90 -7.16 2.53
N PRO A 159 -0.07 -6.61 1.75
CA PRO A 159 0.22 -5.96 0.47
C PRO A 159 1.09 -4.70 0.66
N MET A 160 1.99 -4.43 -0.28
CA MET A 160 2.92 -3.28 -0.24
C MET A 160 2.55 -2.14 -1.23
N VAL A 161 1.37 -2.22 -1.86
CA VAL A 161 0.82 -1.15 -2.69
C VAL A 161 -0.46 -0.64 -2.04
N TRP A 162 -0.40 0.59 -1.53
CA TRP A 162 -1.45 1.18 -0.70
C TRP A 162 -2.13 2.35 -1.42
N TYR A 163 -3.33 2.71 -0.97
CA TYR A 163 -4.22 3.65 -1.63
C TYR A 163 -4.74 4.69 -0.66
N VAL A 164 -4.76 5.95 -1.10
CA VAL A 164 -5.50 7.01 -0.41
C VAL A 164 -6.95 6.96 -0.92
N PRO A 165 -7.97 6.86 -0.04
CA PRO A 165 -9.37 6.80 -0.48
C PRO A 165 -9.77 8.10 -1.18
N PRO A 166 -10.61 8.05 -2.22
CA PRO A 166 -10.99 9.25 -2.97
C PRO A 166 -12.04 10.08 -2.21
N LEU A 167 -11.92 11.41 -2.30
CA LEU A 167 -13.04 12.31 -2.04
C LEU A 167 -14.03 12.24 -3.22
N SER A 168 -15.27 12.66 -2.97
CA SER A 168 -16.33 12.72 -3.99
C SER A 168 -17.18 13.97 -3.83
N PRO A 169 -17.99 14.35 -4.84
CA PRO A 169 -18.99 15.40 -4.67
C PRO A 169 -19.96 15.08 -3.52
N ILE A 170 -20.68 16.10 -3.05
CA ILE A 170 -21.72 15.92 -2.04
C ILE A 170 -22.89 15.08 -2.59
N GLN A 171 -23.60 14.39 -1.70
CA GLN A 171 -24.85 13.72 -2.02
C GLN A 171 -25.91 14.74 -2.48
N SER A 172 -26.84 14.29 -3.34
CA SER A 172 -27.98 15.10 -3.72
C SER A 172 -28.82 15.41 -2.48
N ALA A 173 -28.87 16.67 -2.08
CA ALA A 173 -29.76 17.16 -1.03
C ALA A 173 -31.00 17.82 -1.68
N ALA A 174 -32.14 17.82 -0.96
CA ALA A 174 -33.38 18.42 -1.45
C ALA A 174 -33.29 19.95 -1.60
N ASP A 175 -32.44 20.58 -0.78
CA ASP A 175 -32.12 22.01 -0.80
C ASP A 175 -30.60 22.22 -0.97
N ALA A 176 -30.16 23.45 -1.22
CA ALA A 176 -28.75 23.81 -1.50
C ALA A 176 -27.74 23.55 -0.34
N GLY A 177 -28.17 22.89 0.74
CA GLY A 177 -27.38 22.56 1.93
C GLY A 177 -27.14 23.76 2.85
N GLU A 178 -26.84 23.48 4.12
CA GLU A 178 -26.37 24.48 5.08
C GLU A 178 -24.83 24.50 5.14
N LEU A 179 -24.25 25.59 5.64
CA LEU A 179 -22.81 25.66 5.90
C LEU A 179 -22.43 24.63 6.98
N GLY A 180 -21.63 23.64 6.59
CA GLY A 180 -21.16 22.58 7.48
C GLY A 180 -20.02 23.03 8.39
N SER A 181 -19.45 22.08 9.13
CA SER A 181 -18.34 22.35 10.06
C SER A 181 -17.07 22.89 9.36
N ASN A 182 -16.93 22.63 8.06
CA ASN A 182 -15.85 23.12 7.20
C ASN A 182 -16.27 24.31 6.29
N GLY A 183 -17.33 25.04 6.65
CA GLY A 183 -17.85 26.16 5.85
C GLY A 183 -18.43 25.69 4.52
N ILE A 184 -17.89 26.18 3.39
CA ILE A 184 -18.33 25.82 2.03
C ILE A 184 -17.80 24.44 1.60
N LEU A 185 -16.82 23.89 2.31
CA LEU A 185 -16.27 22.58 1.98
C LEU A 185 -17.18 21.45 2.49
N PRO A 186 -17.30 20.34 1.73
CA PRO A 186 -18.06 19.18 2.16
C PRO A 186 -17.58 18.62 3.49
N ASP A 187 -18.50 18.21 4.36
CA ASP A 187 -18.20 17.33 5.50
C ASP A 187 -18.11 15.87 5.02
N VAL A 188 -17.36 15.02 5.71
CA VAL A 188 -17.18 13.61 5.28
C VAL A 188 -18.50 12.86 5.14
N ASP A 189 -19.46 13.14 6.00
CA ASP A 189 -20.77 12.48 6.01
C ASP A 189 -21.64 12.89 4.81
N SER A 190 -21.29 14.01 4.15
CA SER A 190 -21.99 14.50 2.96
C SER A 190 -21.47 13.89 1.65
N LEU A 191 -20.37 13.12 1.67
CA LEU A 191 -19.75 12.57 0.47
C LEU A 191 -20.65 11.53 -0.22
N ARG A 192 -20.68 11.55 -1.56
CA ARG A 192 -21.52 10.64 -2.36
C ARG A 192 -21.09 9.19 -2.34
N ILE A 193 -19.79 8.90 -2.28
CA ILE A 193 -19.29 7.53 -2.22
C ILE A 193 -19.60 6.95 -0.84
N PRO A 194 -20.32 5.82 -0.73
CA PRO A 194 -20.58 5.19 0.56
C PRO A 194 -19.27 4.78 1.23
N VAL A 195 -19.03 5.27 2.45
CA VAL A 195 -17.78 4.95 3.17
C VAL A 195 -17.61 3.45 3.41
N GLN A 196 -18.71 2.72 3.60
CA GLN A 196 -18.69 1.26 3.76
C GLN A 196 -18.13 0.55 2.53
N TYR A 197 -18.38 1.08 1.31
CA TYR A 197 -17.82 0.51 0.09
C TYR A 197 -16.29 0.62 0.09
N LEU A 198 -15.76 1.79 0.47
CA LEU A 198 -14.32 2.01 0.59
C LEU A 198 -13.71 1.15 1.71
N ALA A 199 -14.43 0.98 2.82
CA ALA A 199 -14.00 0.16 3.92
C ALA A 199 -13.88 -1.33 3.53
N ASN A 200 -14.85 -1.85 2.78
CA ASN A 200 -14.80 -3.21 2.25
C ASN A 200 -13.61 -3.43 1.30
N LEU A 201 -13.11 -2.36 0.67
CA LEU A 201 -11.99 -2.43 -0.26
C LEU A 201 -10.62 -2.29 0.44
N LEU A 202 -10.53 -1.46 1.48
CA LEU A 202 -9.26 -0.97 2.02
C LEU A 202 -8.96 -1.38 3.46
N THR A 203 -9.97 -1.79 4.23
CA THR A 203 -9.86 -1.94 5.69
C THR A 203 -10.71 -3.10 6.22
N ALA A 204 -10.93 -4.14 5.42
CA ALA A 204 -11.73 -5.32 5.79
C ALA A 204 -13.13 -4.96 6.36
N GLY A 205 -13.72 -3.89 5.82
CA GLY A 205 -15.04 -3.40 6.22
C GLY A 205 -15.06 -2.47 7.44
N ASP A 206 -13.92 -2.15 8.06
CA ASP A 206 -13.86 -1.13 9.12
C ASP A 206 -13.85 0.30 8.53
N THR A 207 -14.89 1.08 8.82
CA THR A 207 -15.02 2.44 8.30
C THR A 207 -14.11 3.45 9.00
N GLN A 208 -13.63 3.18 10.22
CA GLN A 208 -12.89 4.16 11.01
C GLN A 208 -11.61 4.67 10.34
N PRO A 209 -10.71 3.81 9.80
CA PRO A 209 -9.49 4.31 9.16
C PRO A 209 -9.79 5.07 7.87
N VAL A 210 -10.83 4.68 7.13
CA VAL A 210 -11.26 5.40 5.91
C VAL A 210 -11.79 6.79 6.26
N LEU A 211 -12.67 6.90 7.26
CA LEU A 211 -13.19 8.18 7.74
C LEU A 211 -12.05 9.08 8.22
N LEU A 212 -11.07 8.54 8.95
CA LEU A 212 -9.90 9.29 9.42
C LEU A 212 -9.11 9.87 8.23
N ALA A 213 -8.81 9.07 7.22
CA ALA A 213 -8.09 9.52 6.03
C ALA A 213 -8.85 10.61 5.27
N LEU A 214 -10.16 10.43 5.05
CA LEU A 214 -11.02 11.41 4.38
C LEU A 214 -11.12 12.73 5.17
N LYS A 215 -11.32 12.66 6.49
CA LYS A 215 -11.38 13.83 7.38
C LYS A 215 -10.07 14.60 7.35
N ARG A 216 -8.91 13.92 7.41
CA ARG A 216 -7.59 14.57 7.34
C ARG A 216 -7.37 15.30 6.02
N MET A 217 -7.78 14.72 4.89
CA MET A 217 -7.66 15.41 3.60
C MET A 217 -8.55 16.66 3.50
N LEU A 218 -9.79 16.61 4.02
CA LEU A 218 -10.67 17.78 4.05
C LEU A 218 -10.17 18.84 5.02
N ALA A 219 -9.66 18.44 6.19
CA ALA A 219 -9.07 19.35 7.16
C ALA A 219 -7.86 20.09 6.58
N MET A 220 -6.99 19.39 5.83
CA MET A 220 -5.88 20.02 5.10
C MET A 220 -6.39 21.06 4.09
N ARG A 221 -7.44 20.74 3.32
CA ARG A 221 -8.03 21.69 2.36
C ARG A 221 -8.64 22.91 3.05
N HIS A 222 -9.31 22.71 4.19
CA HIS A 222 -9.86 23.79 4.99
C HIS A 222 -8.75 24.71 5.52
N TYR A 223 -7.72 24.13 6.13
CA TYR A 223 -6.57 24.88 6.64
C TYR A 223 -5.88 25.70 5.55
N LYS A 224 -5.50 25.07 4.43
CA LYS A 224 -4.82 25.77 3.31
C LYS A 224 -5.66 26.86 2.65
N ARG A 225 -6.99 26.84 2.82
CA ARG A 225 -7.90 27.88 2.33
C ARG A 225 -8.04 29.04 3.32
N ALA A 226 -7.90 28.77 4.61
CA ALA A 226 -7.91 29.78 5.66
C ALA A 226 -6.54 30.47 5.83
N GLU A 227 -5.47 29.86 5.32
CA GLU A 227 -4.13 30.44 5.29
C GLU A 227 -4.11 31.71 4.40
N PRO A 228 -3.61 32.85 4.92
CA PRO A 228 -3.62 34.12 4.22
C PRO A 228 -2.62 34.20 3.04
#